data_AF-A0A4E0RN96-F1
#
_entry.id   AF-A0A4E0RN96-F1
#
_cell.length_a   1.000
_cell.length_b   1.000
_cell.length_c   1.000
_cell.angle_alpha   90.00
_cell.angle_beta   90.00
_cell.angle_gamma   90.00
#
_symmetry.space_group_name_H-M   'P 1'
#
loop_
_entity.id
_entity.type
_entity.pdbx_description
1 polymer ?
#
loop_
_entity_poly.entity_id
_entity_poly.type
_entity_poly.pdbx_seq_one_letter_code
_entity_poly.pdbx_strand_id
1 'polypeptide(L)'
;PNLVVRKLYVERIFEKFLPLDTERFEAREFAKHFYQSGDLQPVCDFMEQRYFKVFDNRDYKTANELTIKTAFLTVLFNDVFYIMDSEMPLQRRYADLTMIIRPERRKYSLHDFILEFKYLKLSEVELSGEKARQMSIEEIKALEPVKQKLAESKKQLLDYQSRLASKYGDLLRLQLISVVAVGFERVVWCPVQTKVWTPK
;
A
#
# COMPACT_ATOMS: atom_id res chain seq x y z
N PRO A 1 -20.52 1.23 -7.48
CA PRO A 1 -20.82 0.22 -6.42
C PRO A 1 -21.05 0.93 -5.07
N ASN A 2 -22.03 0.51 -4.26
CA ASN A 2 -22.19 1.04 -2.90
C ASN A 2 -21.11 0.45 -1.96
N LEU A 3 -20.89 1.05 -0.78
CA LEU A 3 -19.82 0.65 0.14
C LEU A 3 -19.95 -0.81 0.61
N VAL A 4 -21.19 -1.30 0.77
CA VAL A 4 -21.48 -2.69 1.19
C VAL A 4 -21.01 -3.69 0.14
N VAL A 5 -21.32 -3.47 -1.13
CA VAL A 5 -20.88 -4.35 -2.23
C VAL A 5 -19.37 -4.34 -2.35
N ARG A 6 -18.72 -3.19 -2.17
CA ARG A 6 -17.25 -3.09 -2.19
C ARG A 6 -16.62 -3.87 -1.04
N LYS A 7 -17.17 -3.78 0.17
CA LYS A 7 -16.72 -4.54 1.34
C LYS A 7 -16.82 -6.05 1.08
N LEU A 8 -18.00 -6.53 0.66
CA LEU A 8 -18.20 -7.96 0.36
C LEU A 8 -17.25 -8.46 -0.74
N TYR A 9 -16.99 -7.65 -1.75
CA TYR A 9 -16.03 -7.98 -2.80
C TYR A 9 -14.61 -8.13 -2.26
N VAL A 10 -14.15 -7.19 -1.44
CA VAL A 10 -12.81 -7.23 -0.83
C VAL A 10 -12.69 -8.41 0.13
N GLU A 11 -13.69 -8.64 0.99
CA GLU A 11 -13.74 -9.78 1.91
C GLU A 11 -13.69 -11.10 1.15
N ARG A 12 -14.44 -11.22 0.05
CA ARG A 12 -14.44 -12.44 -0.77
C ARG A 12 -13.08 -12.71 -1.43
N ILE A 13 -12.38 -11.68 -1.88
CA ILE A 13 -11.02 -11.81 -2.40
C ILE A 13 -10.09 -12.25 -1.27
N PHE A 14 -10.19 -11.61 -0.10
CA PHE A 14 -9.35 -11.90 1.05
C PHE A 14 -9.49 -13.36 1.51
N GLU A 15 -10.72 -13.86 1.61
CA GLU A 15 -11.01 -15.27 1.91
C GLU A 15 -10.48 -16.23 0.85
N LYS A 16 -10.54 -15.84 -0.42
CA LYS A 16 -10.07 -16.68 -1.53
C LYS A 16 -8.55 -16.87 -1.50
N PHE A 17 -7.80 -15.79 -1.21
CA PHE A 17 -6.34 -15.83 -1.18
C PHE A 17 -5.81 -16.35 0.16
N LEU A 18 -6.48 -16.05 1.26
CA LEU A 18 -6.07 -16.50 2.59
C LEU A 18 -7.24 -17.25 3.22
N PRO A 19 -7.40 -18.56 2.95
CA PRO A 19 -8.56 -19.33 3.40
C PRO A 19 -8.56 -19.59 4.91
N LEU A 20 -7.41 -19.53 5.57
CA LEU A 20 -7.26 -19.76 7.01
C LEU A 20 -7.66 -18.51 7.81
N ASP A 21 -8.57 -18.68 8.77
CA ASP A 21 -9.02 -17.60 9.66
C ASP A 21 -7.89 -16.99 10.48
N THR A 22 -6.91 -17.80 10.89
CA THR A 22 -5.77 -17.36 11.70
C THR A 22 -4.89 -16.36 10.94
N GLU A 23 -4.59 -16.63 9.67
CA GLU A 23 -3.80 -15.73 8.82
C GLU A 23 -4.54 -14.41 8.56
N ARG A 24 -5.86 -14.49 8.36
CA ARG A 24 -6.71 -13.29 8.22
C ARG A 24 -6.78 -12.49 9.52
N PHE A 25 -6.74 -13.15 10.68
CA PHE A 25 -6.69 -12.48 11.97
C PHE A 25 -5.35 -11.76 12.17
N GLU A 26 -4.22 -12.42 11.93
CA GLU A 26 -2.89 -11.81 12.00
C GLU A 26 -2.76 -10.59 11.09
N ALA A 27 -3.18 -10.72 9.83
CA ALA A 27 -3.21 -9.62 8.87
C ALA A 27 -3.98 -8.39 9.38
N ARG A 28 -5.12 -8.61 10.06
CA ARG A 28 -5.91 -7.52 10.65
C ARG A 28 -5.20 -6.87 11.84
N GLU A 29 -4.47 -7.64 12.65
CA GLU A 29 -3.67 -7.08 13.74
C GLU A 29 -2.50 -6.24 13.21
N PHE A 30 -1.81 -6.69 12.16
CA PHE A 30 -0.78 -5.89 11.49
C PHE A 30 -1.34 -4.60 10.88
N ALA A 31 -2.52 -4.66 10.25
CA ALA A 31 -3.20 -3.48 9.73
C ALA A 31 -3.59 -2.50 10.85
N LYS A 32 -4.11 -2.98 11.99
CA LYS A 32 -4.42 -2.13 13.15
C LYS A 32 -3.18 -1.43 13.69
N HIS A 33 -2.06 -2.15 13.81
CA HIS A 33 -0.79 -1.56 14.21
C HIS A 33 -0.37 -0.45 13.24
N PHE A 34 -0.40 -0.74 11.93
CA PHE A 34 -0.10 0.23 10.88
C PHE A 34 -0.93 1.51 10.99
N TYR A 35 -2.24 1.41 11.24
CA TYR A 35 -3.11 2.59 11.36
C TYR A 35 -2.67 3.57 12.47
N GLN A 36 -2.03 3.04 13.51
CA GLN A 36 -1.56 3.79 14.66
C GLN A 36 -0.12 4.29 14.48
N SER A 37 0.78 3.45 14.02
CA SER A 37 2.23 3.75 13.95
C SER A 37 2.67 4.33 12.61
N GLY A 38 1.96 4.02 11.53
CA GLY A 38 2.42 4.24 10.15
C GLY A 38 3.52 3.28 9.70
N ASP A 39 3.89 2.29 10.52
CA ASP A 39 4.86 1.26 10.17
C ASP A 39 4.19 0.18 9.30
N LEU A 40 4.56 0.14 8.02
CA LEU A 40 4.03 -0.83 7.07
C LEU A 40 4.84 -2.13 7.03
N GLN A 41 5.98 -2.22 7.74
CA GLN A 41 6.87 -3.37 7.65
C GLN A 41 6.19 -4.69 8.02
N PRO A 42 5.42 -4.81 9.13
CA PRO A 42 4.74 -6.06 9.47
C PRO A 42 3.74 -6.51 8.39
N VAL A 43 3.10 -5.56 7.72
CA VAL A 43 2.21 -5.84 6.58
C VAL A 43 3.02 -6.34 5.39
N CYS A 44 4.11 -5.67 5.02
CA CYS A 44 5.00 -6.11 3.93
C CYS A 44 5.53 -7.52 4.16
N ASP A 45 6.00 -7.82 5.37
CA ASP A 45 6.51 -9.15 5.74
C ASP A 45 5.41 -10.22 5.60
N PHE A 46 4.19 -9.91 6.06
CA PHE A 46 3.04 -10.79 5.87
C PHE A 46 2.72 -11.01 4.38
N MET A 47 2.79 -9.96 3.56
CA MET A 47 2.57 -10.08 2.11
C MET A 47 3.58 -11.06 1.51
N GLU A 48 4.88 -10.90 1.80
CA GLU A 48 5.96 -11.75 1.28
C GLU A 48 5.86 -13.22 1.74
N GLN A 49 5.53 -13.43 3.02
CA GLN A 49 5.58 -14.75 3.67
C GLN A 49 4.30 -15.58 3.51
N ARG A 50 3.16 -14.94 3.28
CA ARG A 50 1.85 -15.59 3.25
C ARG A 50 1.08 -15.24 1.99
N TYR A 51 0.68 -13.97 1.84
CA TYR A 51 -0.26 -13.56 0.78
C TYR A 51 0.26 -13.90 -0.61
N PHE A 52 1.53 -13.56 -0.87
CA PHE A 52 2.15 -13.71 -2.18
C PHE A 52 2.54 -15.15 -2.53
N LYS A 53 2.61 -16.05 -1.56
CA LYS A 53 2.90 -17.48 -1.79
C LYS A 53 1.76 -18.23 -2.46
N VAL A 54 0.57 -17.62 -2.52
CA VAL A 54 -0.61 -18.17 -3.18
C VAL A 54 -0.52 -18.01 -4.71
N PHE A 55 0.24 -17.03 -5.19
CA PHE A 55 0.44 -16.80 -6.62
C PHE A 55 1.46 -17.77 -7.20
N ASP A 56 1.18 -18.27 -8.39
CA ASP A 56 2.09 -19.16 -9.12
C ASP A 56 2.93 -18.41 -10.17
N ASN A 57 3.83 -19.12 -10.85
CA ASN A 57 4.68 -18.55 -11.90
C ASN A 57 3.90 -18.01 -13.11
N ARG A 58 2.64 -18.41 -13.30
CA ARG A 58 1.78 -17.89 -14.37
C ARG A 58 1.27 -16.51 -14.01
N ASP A 59 0.92 -16.29 -12.75
CA ASP A 59 0.47 -14.99 -12.26
C ASP A 59 1.53 -13.90 -12.45
N TYR A 60 2.83 -14.23 -12.33
CA TYR A 60 3.95 -13.32 -12.60
C TYR A 60 3.90 -12.69 -14.01
N LYS A 61 3.39 -13.41 -15.02
CA LYS A 61 3.35 -12.92 -16.41
C LYS A 61 2.38 -11.76 -16.56
N THR A 62 1.30 -11.78 -15.79
CA THR A 62 0.21 -10.81 -15.84
C THR A 62 0.24 -9.82 -14.68
N ALA A 63 1.07 -10.07 -13.66
CA ALA A 63 1.22 -9.22 -12.49
C ALA A 63 1.71 -7.81 -12.86
N ASN A 64 1.10 -6.82 -12.21
CA ASN A 64 1.38 -5.41 -12.38
C ASN A 64 1.02 -4.63 -11.10
N GLU A 65 1.09 -3.29 -11.15
CA GLU A 65 0.74 -2.43 -10.01
C GLU A 65 -0.68 -2.66 -9.48
N LEU A 66 -1.66 -2.95 -10.35
CA LEU A 66 -3.03 -3.24 -9.94
C LEU A 66 -3.13 -4.51 -9.10
N THR A 67 -2.33 -5.54 -9.41
CA THR A 67 -2.26 -6.76 -8.61
C THR A 67 -1.80 -6.46 -7.19
N ILE A 68 -0.71 -5.69 -7.04
CA ILE A 68 -0.15 -5.32 -5.74
C ILE A 68 -1.12 -4.42 -4.96
N LYS A 69 -1.68 -3.40 -5.61
CA LYS A 69 -2.72 -2.53 -5.06
C LYS A 69 -3.91 -3.34 -4.53
N THR A 70 -4.40 -4.31 -5.30
CA THR A 70 -5.54 -5.14 -4.91
C THR A 70 -5.19 -6.00 -3.70
N ALA A 71 -3.99 -6.61 -3.68
CA ALA A 71 -3.54 -7.43 -2.57
C ALA A 71 -3.43 -6.61 -1.27
N PHE A 72 -2.76 -5.47 -1.29
CA PHE A 72 -2.68 -4.57 -0.14
C PHE A 72 -4.04 -4.02 0.30
N LEU A 73 -4.93 -3.72 -0.65
CA LEU A 73 -6.29 -3.29 -0.33
C LEU A 73 -7.00 -4.34 0.52
N THR A 74 -6.88 -5.65 0.23
CA THR A 74 -7.54 -6.67 1.04
C THR A 74 -7.07 -6.72 2.50
N VAL A 75 -5.78 -6.47 2.74
CA VAL A 75 -5.20 -6.47 4.09
C VAL A 75 -5.54 -5.17 4.84
N LEU A 76 -5.46 -4.04 4.15
CA LEU A 76 -5.63 -2.72 4.76
C LEU A 76 -7.09 -2.23 4.79
N PHE A 77 -8.03 -2.96 4.18
CA PHE A 77 -9.41 -2.50 4.08
C PHE A 77 -10.09 -2.35 5.44
N ASN A 78 -10.51 -1.13 5.75
CA ASN A 78 -11.24 -0.80 6.97
C ASN A 78 -12.20 0.36 6.74
N ASP A 79 -13.43 0.03 6.36
CA ASP A 79 -14.49 1.00 6.11
C ASP A 79 -15.14 1.57 7.38
N VAL A 80 -14.76 1.07 8.56
CA VAL A 80 -15.23 1.55 9.87
C VAL A 80 -14.50 2.82 10.30
N PHE A 81 -13.17 2.85 10.12
CA PHE A 81 -12.33 4.01 10.47
C PHE A 81 -12.09 4.94 9.29
N TYR A 82 -12.02 4.39 8.07
CA TYR A 82 -11.55 5.11 6.90
C TYR A 82 -12.62 5.27 5.82
N ILE A 83 -12.60 6.44 5.19
CA ILE A 83 -13.09 6.64 3.82
C ILE A 83 -11.95 6.20 2.91
N MET A 84 -12.04 4.96 2.43
CA MET A 84 -11.05 4.41 1.52
C MET A 84 -11.47 4.67 0.08
N ASP A 85 -10.58 5.29 -0.68
CA ASP A 85 -10.82 5.55 -2.09
C ASP A 85 -9.67 4.97 -2.92
N SER A 86 -10.05 4.31 -4.00
CA SER A 86 -9.14 3.79 -5.01
C SER A 86 -9.47 4.31 -6.41
N GLU A 87 -10.64 4.97 -6.57
CA GLU A 87 -11.16 5.66 -7.78
C GLU A 87 -12.36 6.57 -7.42
N MET A 88 -12.23 7.89 -7.60
CA MET A 88 -13.37 8.82 -7.72
C MET A 88 -13.35 9.54 -9.08
N PRO A 89 -14.51 9.90 -9.65
CA PRO A 89 -14.62 10.34 -11.03
C PRO A 89 -14.36 11.84 -11.17
N LEU A 90 -13.14 12.32 -10.91
CA LEU A 90 -12.69 13.63 -11.40
C LEU A 90 -11.16 13.61 -11.61
N GLN A 91 -10.73 13.72 -12.87
CA GLN A 91 -9.35 14.06 -13.28
C GLN A 91 -8.25 12.95 -13.32
N ARG A 92 -8.61 11.66 -13.42
CA ARG A 92 -7.80 10.57 -14.04
C ARG A 92 -6.31 10.41 -13.64
N ARG A 93 -5.88 10.94 -12.50
CA ARG A 93 -4.64 10.56 -11.82
C ARG A 93 -5.01 10.57 -10.34
N TYR A 94 -5.09 9.41 -9.71
CA TYR A 94 -5.29 9.25 -8.28
C TYR A 94 -4.11 8.50 -7.69
N ALA A 95 -3.79 8.77 -6.43
CA ALA A 95 -2.91 7.89 -5.68
C ALA A 95 -3.56 6.52 -5.60
N ASP A 96 -2.74 5.47 -5.61
CA ASP A 96 -3.27 4.12 -5.72
C ASP A 96 -4.22 3.74 -4.59
N LEU A 97 -3.93 4.14 -3.35
CA LEU A 97 -4.80 3.91 -2.20
C LEU A 97 -4.79 5.11 -1.26
N THR A 98 -5.96 5.68 -1.01
CA THR A 98 -6.15 6.73 0.00
C THR A 98 -6.96 6.20 1.17
N MET A 99 -6.51 6.48 2.40
CA MET A 99 -7.19 6.14 3.64
C MET A 99 -7.38 7.40 4.47
N ILE A 100 -8.53 8.06 4.34
CA ILE A 100 -8.86 9.27 5.11
C ILE A 100 -9.73 8.90 6.31
N ILE A 101 -9.32 9.27 7.51
CA ILE A 101 -10.09 9.01 8.73
C ILE A 101 -11.43 9.71 8.62
N ARG A 102 -12.51 8.95 8.86
CA ARG A 102 -13.87 9.47 8.88
C ARG A 102 -14.00 10.58 9.94
N PRO A 103 -14.73 11.68 9.68
CA PRO A 103 -14.84 12.80 10.60
C PRO A 103 -15.19 12.40 12.05
N GLU A 104 -16.15 11.49 12.22
CA GLU A 104 -16.61 10.98 13.52
C GLU A 104 -15.61 10.06 14.24
N ARG A 105 -14.57 9.62 13.53
CA ARG A 105 -13.50 8.74 14.04
C ARG A 105 -12.20 9.48 14.36
N ARG A 106 -12.11 10.80 14.11
CA ARG A 106 -10.91 11.60 14.39
C ARG A 106 -10.51 11.72 15.87
N LYS A 107 -11.37 11.26 16.79
CA LYS A 107 -11.04 11.13 18.23
C LYS A 107 -9.98 10.06 18.53
N TYR A 108 -9.79 9.09 17.62
CA TYR A 108 -8.76 8.07 17.76
C TYR A 108 -7.42 8.61 17.26
N SER A 109 -6.32 8.18 17.89
CA SER A 109 -4.97 8.56 17.46
C SER A 109 -4.49 7.69 16.28
N LEU A 110 -5.17 7.85 15.14
CA LEU A 110 -4.84 7.19 13.88
C LEU A 110 -4.23 8.21 12.90
N HIS A 111 -3.57 7.71 11.86
CA HIS A 111 -3.06 8.52 10.76
C HIS A 111 -3.96 8.42 9.51
N ASP A 112 -3.95 9.48 8.71
CA ASP A 112 -4.48 9.48 7.34
C ASP A 112 -3.36 9.00 6.41
N PHE A 113 -3.65 8.21 5.37
CA PHE A 113 -2.62 7.65 4.49
C PHE A 113 -2.88 7.89 3.01
N ILE A 114 -1.80 8.07 2.26
CA ILE A 114 -1.77 7.88 0.82
C ILE A 114 -0.64 6.89 0.50
N LEU A 115 -1.00 5.81 -0.17
CA LEU A 115 -0.06 4.80 -0.63
C LEU A 115 -0.02 4.83 -2.16
N GLU A 116 1.20 4.81 -2.69
CA GLU A 116 1.48 4.64 -4.11
C GLU A 116 2.23 3.34 -4.31
N PHE A 117 1.71 2.45 -5.16
CA PHE A 117 2.29 1.14 -5.43
C PHE A 117 3.03 1.17 -6.76
N LYS A 118 4.22 0.56 -6.77
CA LYS A 118 4.97 0.25 -7.98
C LYS A 118 5.26 -1.24 -8.01
N TYR A 119 5.39 -1.75 -9.22
CA TYR A 119 5.73 -3.13 -9.46
C TYR A 119 6.90 -3.19 -10.44
N LEU A 120 7.86 -4.06 -10.13
CA LEU A 120 8.98 -4.42 -10.99
C LEU A 120 8.95 -5.93 -11.18
N LYS A 121 9.00 -6.38 -12.42
CA LYS A 121 9.25 -7.79 -12.74
C LYS A 121 10.67 -8.15 -12.34
N LEU A 122 10.87 -9.42 -12.01
CA LEU A 122 12.20 -9.98 -11.72
C LEU A 122 13.20 -9.75 -12.87
N SER A 123 12.73 -9.75 -14.12
CA SER A 123 13.55 -9.45 -15.30
C SER A 123 14.00 -7.99 -15.37
N GLU A 124 13.23 -7.04 -14.83
CA GLU A 124 13.59 -5.60 -14.83
C GLU A 124 14.67 -5.27 -13.81
N VAL A 125 14.85 -6.13 -12.80
CA VAL A 125 15.93 -6.03 -11.80
C VAL A 125 17.03 -7.06 -12.01
N GLU A 126 16.95 -7.86 -13.07
CA GLU A 126 17.91 -8.92 -13.41
C GLU A 126 18.15 -9.94 -12.28
N LEU A 127 17.09 -10.30 -11.54
CA LEU A 127 17.13 -11.27 -10.45
C LEU A 127 16.31 -12.51 -10.76
N SER A 128 16.71 -13.65 -10.22
CA SER A 128 15.81 -14.80 -10.05
C SER A 128 14.93 -14.59 -8.80
N GLY A 129 13.81 -15.32 -8.71
CA GLY A 129 12.94 -15.21 -7.55
C GLY A 129 13.62 -15.66 -6.25
N GLU A 130 14.44 -16.73 -6.33
CA GLU A 130 15.23 -17.22 -5.21
C GLU A 130 16.25 -16.17 -4.73
N LYS A 131 16.98 -15.54 -5.65
CA LYS A 131 17.96 -14.52 -5.30
C LYS A 131 17.30 -13.30 -4.67
N ALA A 132 16.19 -12.83 -5.25
CA ALA A 132 15.43 -11.70 -4.68
C ALA A 132 14.95 -12.00 -3.25
N ARG A 133 14.50 -13.23 -2.97
CA ARG A 133 14.03 -13.65 -1.65
C ARG A 133 15.13 -13.65 -0.58
N GLN A 134 16.38 -13.94 -0.96
CA GLN A 134 17.52 -14.02 -0.03
C GLN A 134 18.16 -12.68 0.31
N MET A 135 17.92 -11.63 -0.49
CA MET A 135 18.49 -10.31 -0.24
C MET A 135 17.92 -9.69 1.06
N SER A 136 18.51 -8.61 1.55
CA SER A 136 17.95 -7.75 2.58
C SER A 136 17.08 -6.64 1.96
N ILE A 137 16.29 -5.96 2.79
CA ILE A 137 15.45 -4.84 2.32
C ILE A 137 16.34 -3.72 1.79
N GLU A 138 17.49 -3.51 2.44
CA GLU A 138 18.50 -2.53 2.11
C GLU A 138 19.13 -2.83 0.74
N GLU A 139 19.47 -4.10 0.47
CA GLU A 139 19.99 -4.52 -0.83
C GLU A 139 18.94 -4.35 -1.95
N ILE A 140 17.68 -4.69 -1.70
CA ILE A 140 16.60 -4.46 -2.69
C ILE A 140 16.41 -2.96 -2.93
N LYS A 141 16.40 -2.12 -1.88
CA LYS A 141 16.32 -0.66 -2.00
C LYS A 141 17.54 -0.07 -2.73
N ALA A 142 18.69 -0.74 -2.71
CA ALA A 142 19.89 -0.29 -3.38
C ALA A 142 19.85 -0.51 -4.91
N LEU A 143 18.96 -1.37 -5.42
CA LEU A 143 18.82 -1.62 -6.86
C LEU A 143 18.34 -0.37 -7.60
N GLU A 144 19.01 -0.03 -8.70
CA GLU A 144 18.69 1.17 -9.48
C GLU A 144 17.23 1.22 -9.98
N PRO A 145 16.63 0.14 -10.52
CA PRO A 145 15.22 0.16 -10.92
C PRO A 145 14.28 0.45 -9.73
N VAL A 146 14.60 -0.08 -8.54
CA VAL A 146 13.82 0.14 -7.33
C VAL A 146 13.91 1.60 -6.87
N LYS A 147 15.12 2.19 -6.86
CA LYS A 147 15.33 3.61 -6.55
C LYS A 147 14.55 4.51 -7.51
N GLN A 148 14.56 4.20 -8.81
CA GLN A 148 13.81 4.95 -9.81
C GLN A 148 12.31 4.92 -9.53
N LYS A 149 11.76 3.75 -9.21
CA LYS A 149 10.34 3.61 -8.85
C LYS A 149 9.97 4.32 -7.56
N LEU A 150 10.83 4.28 -6.54
CA LEU A 150 10.67 5.05 -5.30
C LEU A 150 10.71 6.58 -5.54
N ALA A 151 11.53 7.03 -6.49
CA ALA A 151 11.60 8.45 -6.85
C ALA A 151 10.37 8.89 -7.68
N GLU A 152 9.87 8.04 -8.57
CA GLU A 152 8.65 8.25 -9.35
C GLU A 152 7.43 8.39 -8.43
N SER A 153 7.22 7.41 -7.55
CA SER A 153 6.12 7.40 -6.59
C SER A 153 6.18 8.59 -5.63
N LYS A 154 7.38 8.97 -5.17
CA LYS A 154 7.57 10.17 -4.35
C LYS A 154 7.06 11.43 -5.03
N LYS A 155 7.35 11.61 -6.32
CA LYS A 155 6.85 12.77 -7.09
C LYS A 155 5.32 12.75 -7.17
N GLN A 156 4.72 11.58 -7.44
CA GLN A 156 3.27 11.40 -7.52
C GLN A 156 2.60 11.71 -6.17
N LEU A 157 3.13 11.16 -5.07
CA LEU A 157 2.63 11.38 -3.72
C LEU A 157 2.63 12.87 -3.32
N LEU A 158 3.69 13.61 -3.66
CA LEU A 158 3.78 15.05 -3.37
C LEU A 158 2.80 15.89 -4.22
N ASP A 159 2.57 15.51 -5.49
CA ASP A 159 1.54 16.13 -6.32
C ASP A 159 0.14 15.91 -5.70
N TYR A 160 -0.14 14.69 -5.25
CA TYR A 160 -1.41 14.37 -4.59
C TYR A 160 -1.61 15.09 -3.27
N GLN A 161 -0.58 15.16 -2.43
CA GLN A 161 -0.65 15.91 -1.18
C GLN A 161 -1.08 17.35 -1.42
N SER A 162 -0.49 18.02 -2.41
CA SER A 162 -0.80 19.40 -2.75
C SER A 162 -2.27 19.58 -3.15
N ARG A 163 -2.86 18.60 -3.86
CA ARG A 163 -4.28 18.61 -4.24
C ARG A 163 -5.21 18.34 -3.06
N LEU A 164 -4.82 17.44 -2.15
CA LEU A 164 -5.62 17.10 -0.97
C LEU A 164 -5.63 18.22 0.07
N ALA A 165 -4.52 18.95 0.23
CA ALA A 165 -4.45 20.14 1.07
C ALA A 165 -5.52 21.16 0.68
N SER A 166 -5.78 21.36 -0.62
CA SER A 166 -6.84 22.25 -1.11
C SER A 166 -8.26 21.81 -0.74
N LYS A 167 -8.49 20.52 -0.45
CA LYS A 167 -9.81 19.95 -0.13
C LYS A 167 -10.06 19.80 1.37
N TYR A 168 -9.04 19.42 2.14
CA TYR A 168 -9.15 19.07 3.55
C TYR A 168 -8.38 20.00 4.50
N GLY A 169 -7.55 20.91 3.98
CA GLY A 169 -6.70 21.80 4.78
C GLY A 169 -5.73 21.04 5.70
N ASP A 170 -5.38 21.66 6.83
CA ASP A 170 -4.42 21.13 7.81
C ASP A 170 -5.00 20.07 8.77
N LEU A 171 -6.22 19.58 8.50
CA LEU A 171 -6.92 18.63 9.39
C LEU A 171 -6.36 17.20 9.32
N LEU A 172 -5.58 16.88 8.29
CA LEU A 172 -5.11 15.52 8.03
C LEU A 172 -3.79 15.22 8.74
N ARG A 173 -3.73 14.10 9.46
CA ARG A 173 -2.48 13.53 9.98
C ARG A 173 -1.85 12.66 8.89
N LEU A 174 -1.50 13.31 7.78
CA LEU A 174 -1.22 12.64 6.52
C LEU A 174 0.18 12.01 6.48
N GLN A 175 0.22 10.71 6.23
CA GLN A 175 1.42 9.93 5.94
C GLN A 175 1.43 9.53 4.46
N LEU A 176 2.51 9.87 3.76
CA LEU A 176 2.71 9.50 2.36
C LEU A 176 3.66 8.31 2.30
N ILE A 177 3.25 7.23 1.62
CA ILE A 177 4.03 5.98 1.61
C ILE A 177 4.18 5.50 0.17
N SER A 178 5.42 5.29 -0.25
CA SER A 178 5.70 4.53 -1.45
C SER A 178 5.89 3.06 -1.10
N VAL A 179 5.34 2.19 -1.94
CA VAL A 179 5.53 0.73 -1.87
C VAL A 179 6.01 0.25 -3.24
N VAL A 180 7.08 -0.53 -3.28
CA VAL A 180 7.60 -1.14 -4.50
C VAL A 180 7.71 -2.64 -4.29
N ALA A 181 6.96 -3.41 -5.07
CA ALA A 181 7.07 -4.86 -5.11
C ALA A 181 8.02 -5.29 -6.24
N VAL A 182 8.93 -6.21 -5.93
CA VAL A 182 9.84 -6.87 -6.88
C VAL A 182 9.34 -8.29 -7.06
N GLY A 183 8.57 -8.50 -8.12
CA GLY A 183 7.77 -9.70 -8.27
C GLY A 183 6.81 -9.90 -7.09
N PHE A 184 6.60 -11.15 -6.73
CA PHE A 184 5.94 -11.56 -5.48
C PHE A 184 6.95 -11.99 -4.40
N GLU A 185 8.23 -11.65 -4.59
CA GLU A 185 9.29 -12.11 -3.70
C GLU A 185 9.61 -11.10 -2.60
N ARG A 186 9.61 -9.80 -2.94
CA ARG A 186 10.00 -8.73 -2.02
C ARG A 186 9.17 -7.48 -2.18
N VAL A 187 8.95 -6.81 -1.07
CA VAL A 187 8.28 -5.52 -0.98
C VAL A 187 9.13 -4.58 -0.16
N VAL A 188 9.46 -3.43 -0.74
CA VAL A 188 10.11 -2.35 -0.02
C VAL A 188 9.16 -1.18 0.10
N TRP A 189 9.19 -0.51 1.24
CA TRP A 189 8.39 0.68 1.46
C TRP A 189 9.27 1.83 1.98
N CYS A 190 8.81 3.06 1.73
CA CYS A 190 9.48 4.27 2.16
C CYS A 190 8.46 5.36 2.52
N PRO A 191 8.48 5.90 3.75
CA PRO A 191 7.71 7.08 4.07
C PRO A 191 8.30 8.29 3.32
N VAL A 192 7.46 9.03 2.62
CA VAL A 192 7.84 10.26 1.94
C VAL A 192 7.73 11.40 2.93
N GLN A 193 8.88 11.85 3.42
CA GLN A 193 8.94 13.06 4.23
C GLN A 193 8.48 14.26 3.41
N THR A 194 7.51 14.97 3.96
CA THR A 194 7.09 16.27 3.47
C THR A 194 7.85 17.29 4.31
N LYS A 195 8.45 18.30 3.67
CA LYS A 195 9.00 19.41 4.46
C LYS A 195 7.82 20.04 5.16
N VAL A 196 7.73 19.89 6.48
CA VAL A 196 6.77 20.61 7.31
C VAL A 196 7.00 22.10 7.02
N TRP A 197 6.00 22.77 6.46
CA TRP A 197 6.01 24.22 6.39
C TRP A 197 5.84 24.71 7.82
N THR A 198 6.94 25.15 8.44
CA THR A 198 6.88 25.97 9.64
C THR A 198 6.43 27.36 9.22
N PRO A 199 5.29 27.87 9.73
CA PRO A 199 4.97 29.29 9.56
C PRO A 199 6.12 30.10 10.17
N LYS A 200 6.60 31.10 9.43
CA LYS A 200 7.39 32.19 10.02
C LYS A 200 6.47 33.12 10.80
#